data_AF-A0A227J010-F1
#
_entry.id   AF-A0A227J010-F1
#
_cell.length_a   1.000
_cell.length_b   1.000
_cell.length_c   1.000
_cell.angle_alpha   90.00
_cell.angle_beta   90.00
_cell.angle_gamma   90.00
#
_symmetry.space_group_name_H-M   'P 1'
#
loop_
_entity.id
_entity.type
_entity.pdbx_description
1 polymer ?
#
loop_
_entity_poly.entity_id
_entity_poly.type
_entity_poly.pdbx_seq_one_letter_code
_entity_poly.pdbx_strand_id
1 'polypeptide(L)'
;SISFVSEGSESIQKEYQLFQNESLAELAQYNKTGSKTLMLFASELPPISKGSPLLYRNLPVGNVSDFHLVDGGVLIKATIENRFAYLVTPQ
;
A
#
# COMPACT_ATOMS: atom_id res chain seq x y z
N SER A 1 24.99 4.35 -21.19
CA SER A 1 23.98 5.38 -21.50
C SER A 1 23.08 5.57 -20.29
N ILE A 2 22.60 6.78 -20.03
CA ILE A 2 21.59 7.03 -18.99
C ILE A 2 20.24 7.12 -19.70
N SER A 3 19.27 6.36 -19.20
CA SER A 3 17.90 6.33 -19.71
C SER A 3 16.95 6.75 -18.60
N PHE A 4 15.80 7.31 -18.98
CA PHE A 4 14.80 7.83 -18.04
C PHE A 4 13.47 7.13 -18.29
N VAL A 5 12.73 6.86 -17.22
CA VAL A 5 11.32 6.44 -17.30
C VAL A 5 10.47 7.64 -16.90
N SER A 6 9.47 7.98 -17.70
CA SER A 6 8.57 9.12 -17.46
C SER A 6 7.39 8.79 -16.54
N GLU A 7 7.40 7.59 -15.94
CA GLU A 7 6.33 7.11 -15.07
C GLU A 7 6.51 7.63 -13.63
N GLY A 8 5.48 8.23 -13.06
CA GLY A 8 5.57 8.79 -11.70
C GLY A 8 4.52 9.87 -11.42
N SER A 9 4.77 10.63 -10.36
CA SER A 9 4.00 11.84 -10.05
C SER A 9 4.37 12.96 -11.02
N GLU A 10 3.41 13.83 -11.37
CA GLU A 10 3.66 15.05 -12.16
C GLU A 10 4.57 16.07 -11.42
N SER A 11 4.78 15.88 -10.13
CA SER A 11 5.68 16.73 -9.33
C SER A 11 7.15 16.31 -9.44
N ILE A 12 7.98 17.29 -9.80
CA ILE A 12 9.44 17.16 -9.89
C ILE A 12 10.02 16.84 -8.51
N GLN A 13 10.83 15.78 -8.44
CA GLN A 13 11.53 15.39 -7.21
C GLN A 13 12.89 16.08 -7.14
N LYS A 14 13.39 16.32 -5.93
CA LYS A 14 14.75 16.88 -5.74
C LYS A 14 15.85 15.87 -6.04
N GLU A 15 15.53 14.58 -5.90
CA GLU A 15 16.46 13.47 -6.04
C GLU A 15 15.77 12.32 -6.77
N TYR A 16 16.53 11.61 -7.62
CA TYR A 16 16.05 10.46 -8.37
C TYR A 16 16.99 9.28 -8.14
N GLN A 17 16.43 8.10 -7.88
CA GLN A 17 17.21 6.87 -7.73
C GLN A 17 17.79 6.47 -9.08
N LEU A 18 19.12 6.44 -9.18
CA LEU A 18 19.81 5.84 -10.31
C LEU A 18 19.97 4.34 -10.06
N PHE A 19 19.45 3.51 -10.96
CA PHE A 19 19.66 2.07 -10.93
C PHE A 19 20.86 1.68 -11.80
N GLN A 20 21.56 0.63 -11.40
CA GLN A 20 22.76 0.18 -12.11
C GLN A 20 22.46 -0.35 -13.53
N ASN A 21 21.25 -0.85 -13.77
CA ASN A 21 20.79 -1.35 -15.07
C ASN A 21 19.25 -1.30 -15.18
N GLU A 22 18.75 -1.52 -16.40
CA GLU A 22 17.32 -1.49 -16.75
C GLU A 22 16.50 -2.55 -16.01
N SER A 23 16.98 -3.79 -15.95
CA SER A 23 16.28 -4.88 -15.25
C SER A 23 16.05 -4.58 -13.76
N LEU A 24 17.01 -3.95 -13.08
CA LEU A 24 16.84 -3.51 -11.69
C LEU A 24 15.85 -2.35 -11.58
N ALA A 25 15.83 -1.43 -12.55
CA ALA A 25 14.84 -0.36 -12.59
C ALA A 25 13.42 -0.92 -12.79
N GLU A 26 13.24 -1.85 -13.72
CA GLU A 26 11.97 -2.55 -13.97
C GLU A 26 11.52 -3.34 -12.74
N LEU A 27 12.42 -4.07 -12.08
CA LEU A 27 12.12 -4.78 -10.84
C LEU A 27 11.73 -3.82 -9.71
N ALA A 28 12.37 -2.65 -9.59
CA ALA A 28 12.00 -1.65 -8.61
C ALA A 28 10.65 -0.97 -8.93
N GLN A 29 10.27 -0.90 -10.20
CA GLN A 29 8.95 -0.42 -10.62
C GLN A 29 7.85 -1.47 -10.42
N TYR A 30 8.12 -2.73 -10.77
CA TYR A 30 7.21 -3.86 -10.54
C TYR A 30 7.00 -4.09 -9.04
N ASN A 31 8.10 -4.12 -8.30
CA ASN A 31 8.09 -4.02 -6.85
C ASN A 31 8.05 -2.55 -6.46
N LYS A 32 7.09 -1.73 -6.94
CA LYS A 32 6.78 -0.44 -6.31
C LYS A 32 6.46 -0.73 -4.85
N THR A 33 7.53 -0.81 -4.05
CA THR A 33 7.60 -1.37 -2.71
C THR A 33 6.91 -0.34 -1.86
N GLY A 34 5.66 -0.63 -1.53
CA GLY A 34 4.83 0.32 -0.84
C GLY A 34 3.46 -0.25 -0.62
N SER A 35 2.83 0.31 0.38
CA SER A 35 1.44 0.01 0.70
C SER A 35 0.72 1.31 0.97
N LYS A 36 -0.56 1.33 0.61
CA LYS A 36 -1.49 2.36 1.05
C LYS A 36 -2.03 1.95 2.40
N THR A 37 -1.88 2.82 3.39
CA THR A 37 -2.47 2.61 4.72
C THR A 37 -3.89 3.16 4.74
N LEU A 38 -4.81 2.39 5.32
CA LEU A 38 -6.18 2.77 5.61
C LEU A 38 -6.43 2.70 7.11
N MET A 39 -7.21 3.65 7.61
CA MET A 39 -7.72 3.66 8.97
C MET A 39 -9.22 3.38 8.90
N LEU A 40 -9.65 2.30 9.53
CA LEU A 40 -11.04 1.86 9.57
C LEU A 40 -11.53 1.96 11.01
N PHE A 41 -12.74 2.46 11.20
CA PHE A 41 -13.38 2.48 12.52
C PHE A 41 -14.42 1.37 12.59
N ALA A 42 -14.49 0.69 13.74
CA ALA A 42 -15.55 -0.27 14.07
C ALA A 42 -15.97 -0.07 15.53
N SER A 43 -17.23 -0.36 15.87
CA SER A 43 -17.73 -0.29 17.25
C SER A 43 -17.09 -1.32 18.17
N GLU A 44 -16.64 -2.45 17.62
CA GLU A 44 -15.93 -3.53 18.31
C GLU A 44 -14.89 -4.17 17.39
N LEU A 45 -13.94 -4.91 17.95
CA LEU A 45 -12.92 -5.61 17.16
C LEU A 45 -13.58 -6.83 16.48
N PRO A 46 -13.65 -6.88 15.14
CA PRO A 46 -14.11 -8.09 14.46
C PRO A 46 -13.13 -9.26 14.70
N PRO A 47 -13.48 -10.52 14.35
CA PRO A 47 -12.61 -11.68 14.55
C PRO A 47 -11.41 -11.68 13.59
N ILE A 48 -10.51 -10.72 13.78
CA ILE A 48 -9.29 -10.47 13.02
C ILE A 48 -8.12 -10.35 13.99
N SER A 49 -6.92 -10.61 13.49
CA SER A 49 -5.66 -10.51 14.21
C SER A 49 -4.70 -9.61 13.42
N LYS A 50 -3.61 -9.17 14.06
CA LYS A 50 -2.49 -8.60 13.31
C LYS A 50 -2.00 -9.62 12.28
N GLY A 51 -1.84 -9.19 11.03
CA GLY A 51 -1.49 -10.06 9.90
C GLY A 51 -2.68 -10.72 9.19
N SER A 52 -3.92 -10.56 9.66
CA SER A 52 -5.10 -11.08 8.94
C SER A 52 -5.17 -10.51 7.52
N PRO A 53 -5.49 -11.33 6.50
CA PRO A 53 -5.48 -10.89 5.11
C PRO A 53 -6.66 -9.95 4.81
N LEU A 54 -6.38 -8.88 4.06
CA LEU A 54 -7.41 -8.09 3.39
C LEU A 54 -7.73 -8.74 2.06
N LEU A 55 -9.00 -9.08 1.86
CA LEU A 55 -9.47 -9.78 0.67
C LEU A 55 -10.32 -8.87 -0.20
N TYR A 56 -10.09 -8.92 -1.50
CA TYR A 56 -11.00 -8.39 -2.51
C TYR A 56 -11.33 -9.50 -3.51
N ARG A 57 -12.60 -9.88 -3.63
CA ARG A 57 -13.05 -11.02 -4.47
C ARG A 57 -12.24 -12.30 -4.19
N ASN A 58 -12.03 -12.61 -2.92
CA ASN A 58 -11.24 -13.74 -2.41
C ASN A 58 -9.73 -13.70 -2.75
N LEU A 59 -9.23 -12.60 -3.29
CA LEU A 59 -7.81 -12.41 -3.59
C LEU A 59 -7.17 -11.57 -2.48
N PRO A 60 -6.06 -12.01 -1.87
CA PRO A 60 -5.34 -11.21 -0.88
C PRO A 60 -4.73 -9.98 -1.55
N VAL A 61 -5.07 -8.80 -1.02
CA VAL A 61 -4.60 -7.50 -1.53
C VAL A 61 -3.78 -6.74 -0.49
N GLY A 62 -3.64 -7.28 0.70
CA GLY A 62 -2.98 -6.64 1.83
C GLY A 62 -3.27 -7.37 3.14
N ASN A 63 -3.07 -6.67 4.26
CA ASN A 63 -3.29 -7.23 5.59
C ASN A 63 -3.64 -6.16 6.63
N VAL A 64 -4.18 -6.62 7.76
CA VAL A 64 -4.29 -5.83 8.99
C VAL A 64 -2.88 -5.68 9.58
N SER A 65 -2.45 -4.44 9.78
CA SER A 65 -1.12 -4.14 10.34
C SER A 65 -1.18 -3.90 11.85
N ASP A 66 -2.24 -3.25 12.34
CA ASP A 66 -2.45 -3.00 13.76
C ASP A 66 -3.93 -2.67 14.06
N PHE A 67 -4.29 -2.63 15.33
CA PHE A 67 -5.55 -2.08 15.82
C PHE A 67 -5.40 -1.63 17.28
N HIS A 68 -6.13 -0.61 17.69
CA HIS A 68 -6.15 -0.14 19.08
C HIS A 68 -7.54 0.37 19.47
N LEU A 69 -7.83 0.28 20.77
CA LEU A 69 -9.06 0.83 21.34
C LEU A 69 -9.01 2.35 21.33
N VAL A 70 -10.14 2.95 21.02
CA VAL A 70 -10.40 4.40 21.08
C VAL A 70 -11.75 4.62 21.79
N ASP A 71 -12.06 5.85 22.17
CA ASP A 71 -13.37 6.15 22.75
C ASP A 71 -14.49 5.79 21.75
N GLY A 72 -15.36 4.87 22.17
CA GLY A 72 -16.50 4.41 21.38
C GLY A 72 -16.21 3.28 20.39
N GLY A 73 -14.99 2.73 20.33
CA GLY A 73 -14.73 1.57 19.47
C GLY A 73 -13.26 1.21 19.27
N VAL A 74 -12.95 0.75 18.06
CA VAL A 74 -11.63 0.27 17.65
C VAL A 74 -11.22 0.92 16.34
N LEU A 75 -10.00 1.42 16.31
CA LEU A 75 -9.36 1.93 15.11
C LEU A 75 -8.44 0.84 14.54
N ILE A 76 -8.74 0.38 13.32
CA ILE A 76 -8.03 -0.70 12.64
C ILE A 76 -7.15 -0.10 11.55
N LYS A 77 -5.86 -0.41 11.60
CA LYS A 77 -4.87 0.00 10.59
C LYS A 77 -4.66 -1.13 9.59
N ALA A 78 -5.12 -0.92 8.37
CA ALA A 78 -5.02 -1.83 7.25
C ALA A 78 -3.98 -1.34 6.23
N THR A 79 -3.24 -2.26 5.60
CA THR A 79 -2.30 -1.94 4.53
C THR A 79 -2.70 -2.68 3.26
N ILE A 80 -2.81 -1.96 2.15
CA ILE A 80 -3.08 -2.51 0.82
C ILE A 80 -1.82 -2.38 -0.02
N GLU A 81 -1.40 -3.43 -0.71
CA GLU A 81 -0.23 -3.35 -1.59
C GLU A 81 -0.48 -2.35 -2.73
N ASN A 82 0.52 -1.55 -3.08
CA ASN A 82 0.37 -0.51 -4.11
C ASN A 82 -0.11 -1.05 -5.46
N ARG A 83 0.25 -2.30 -5.81
CA ARG A 83 -0.25 -2.96 -7.02
C ARG A 83 -1.78 -3.04 -7.08
N PHE A 84 -2.46 -2.97 -5.93
CA PHE A 84 -3.91 -3.00 -5.77
C PHE A 84 -4.50 -1.64 -5.40
N ALA A 85 -3.72 -0.56 -5.37
CA ALA A 85 -4.19 0.77 -4.95
C ALA A 85 -5.34 1.29 -5.82
N TYR A 86 -5.41 0.88 -7.08
CA TYR A 86 -6.49 1.22 -8.01
C TYR A 86 -7.85 0.65 -7.61
N LEU A 87 -7.89 -0.34 -6.70
CA LEU A 87 -9.15 -0.89 -6.17
C LEU A 87 -9.79 0.03 -5.12
N VAL A 88 -9.07 1.05 -4.63
CA VAL A 88 -9.54 1.96 -3.60
C VAL A 88 -9.94 3.29 -4.23
N THR A 89 -11.24 3.55 -4.31
CA THR A 89 -11.78 4.83 -4.76
C THR A 89 -12.02 5.79 -3.58
N PRO A 90 -11.91 7.12 -3.76
CA PRO A 90 -12.41 8.08 -2.79
C PRO A 90 -13.93 7.91 -2.62
N GLN A 91 -14.43 8.16 -1.40
CA GLN A 91 -15.85 8.18 -1.08
C GLN A 91 -16.39 9.60 -1.07
#